data_AF-A0A6N0KYK4-F1
#
_entry.id   AF-A0A6N0KYK4-F1
#
_cell.length_a   1.000
_cell.length_b   1.000
_cell.length_c   1.000
_cell.angle_alpha   90.00
_cell.angle_beta   90.00
_cell.angle_gamma   90.00
#
_symmetry.space_group_name_H-M   'P 1'
#
loop_
_entity.id
_entity.type
_entity.pdbx_description
1 polymer ?
#
loop_
_entity_poly.entity_id
_entity_poly.type
_entity_poly.pdbx_seq_one_letter_code
_entity_poly.pdbx_strand_id
1 'polypeptide(L)'
;MSYEERRLDTPLPFSGANVVTHDQTPLAERIVKGAGFDGFEPAFAKRLCAADGRTPVTSYAKALKLVTEEGRALWRAAVDRAQGRRAIPAGALPASDDRMLYWTRLYMTRTLRQWAPSFRLGKAQAQALQWRFERASRGQLDIDLPRRYAADGSRYRRMIISGFDVFTLGTPGTANTGLRNGNPSGATALALDGREFRLADGSLLRIEAYLLPVSYDPFNRGMQEDTLGPWFRPGPRRVDASITISQGGANQFWLEAWNGRFHGSSAGNDGIVYCPADSALPNYVLPLGSVTNPGTAPISLRGSGCNINPPRRWLGYDSASRWRQNLPAQFSKASLPVRQLLAADTWRGIERPPGATSQAAEGFDVTWHTNYDFFPDCANPRTENVPTNGVMNAMPDPSLVLPPNRRICARNGGGGDYLSNESAYRNTVLRDAFRLEIPAGHIHVPVMNNYYTGVPASGGGARNDNAISDARYEAYRSAIVAQTRALLVGVGNALAQGAQAD
;
A
#
# COMPACT_ATOMS: atom_id res chain seq x y z
N MET A 1 12.46 6.46 20.64
CA MET A 1 11.94 6.57 19.27
C MET A 1 11.69 5.17 18.72
N SER A 2 10.67 4.98 17.89
CA SER A 2 10.48 3.71 17.16
C SER A 2 11.59 3.51 16.11
N TYR A 3 11.66 2.33 15.50
CA TYR A 3 12.61 2.05 14.41
C TYR A 3 12.43 3.02 13.24
N GLU A 4 11.18 3.24 12.81
CA GLU A 4 10.85 4.17 11.72
C GLU A 4 11.20 5.62 12.05
N GLU A 5 10.92 6.06 13.28
CA GLU A 5 11.13 7.46 13.68
C GLU A 5 12.58 7.89 13.72
N ARG A 6 13.51 6.95 13.89
CA ARG A 6 14.93 7.24 13.77
C ARG A 6 15.32 7.72 12.37
N ARG A 7 14.44 7.58 11.35
CA ARG A 7 14.64 8.14 10.01
C ARG A 7 14.29 9.61 9.89
N LEU A 8 13.57 10.19 10.85
CA LEU A 8 13.20 11.61 10.82
C LEU A 8 14.43 12.53 10.84
N ASP A 9 15.54 12.04 11.39
CA ASP A 9 16.81 12.76 11.51
C ASP A 9 17.83 12.35 10.42
N THR A 10 17.46 11.45 9.49
CA THR A 10 18.41 10.97 8.47
C THR A 10 18.42 11.88 7.23
N PRO A 11 19.59 12.41 6.83
CA PRO A 11 19.73 13.17 5.58
C PRO A 11 19.93 12.25 4.37
N LEU A 12 19.80 12.83 3.18
CA LEU A 12 20.36 12.22 1.97
C LEU A 12 21.89 12.29 1.97
N PRO A 13 22.59 11.54 1.10
CA PRO A 13 24.00 11.79 0.86
C PRO A 13 24.23 13.27 0.53
N PHE A 14 25.19 13.90 1.19
CA PHE A 14 25.51 15.33 1.06
C PHE A 14 26.99 15.57 0.70
N SER A 15 27.72 14.50 0.38
CA SER A 15 29.09 14.53 -0.13
C SER A 15 29.33 13.32 -1.05
N GLY A 16 30.40 13.37 -1.85
CA GLY A 16 30.80 12.31 -2.78
C GLY A 16 30.55 12.65 -4.25
N ALA A 17 31.06 11.81 -5.15
CA ALA A 17 31.13 12.11 -6.59
C ALA A 17 29.77 12.31 -7.28
N ASN A 18 28.68 11.77 -6.71
CA ASN A 18 27.33 11.85 -7.27
C ASN A 18 26.44 12.90 -6.59
N VAL A 19 27.01 13.74 -5.72
CA VAL A 19 26.29 14.78 -5.01
C VAL A 19 26.58 16.13 -5.65
N VAL A 20 25.53 16.80 -6.13
CA VAL A 20 25.62 18.14 -6.73
C VAL A 20 25.21 19.20 -5.71
N THR A 21 24.14 18.94 -4.94
CA THR A 21 23.66 19.83 -3.87
C THR A 21 24.12 19.31 -2.51
N HIS A 22 24.55 20.19 -1.61
CA HIS A 22 25.17 19.79 -0.33
C HIS A 22 24.23 20.03 0.88
N ASP A 23 22.91 19.86 0.69
CA ASP A 23 21.92 20.09 1.75
C ASP A 23 21.94 18.93 2.77
N GLN A 24 22.28 19.25 4.02
CA GLN A 24 22.37 18.30 5.14
C GLN A 24 21.06 18.19 5.93
N THR A 25 20.03 18.95 5.58
CA THR A 25 18.73 18.88 6.25
C THR A 25 18.15 17.46 6.11
N PRO A 26 17.62 16.86 7.19
CA PRO A 26 16.97 15.55 7.11
C PRO A 26 15.91 15.49 6.01
N LEU A 27 15.82 14.37 5.28
CA LEU A 27 14.91 14.30 4.14
C LEU A 27 13.46 14.53 4.55
N ALA A 28 13.04 13.96 5.67
CA ALA A 28 11.67 14.10 6.18
C ALA A 28 11.28 15.58 6.31
N GLU A 29 12.17 16.41 6.86
CA GLU A 29 11.97 17.85 6.99
C GLU A 29 11.87 18.55 5.63
N ARG A 30 12.77 18.21 4.68
CA ARG A 30 12.76 18.76 3.32
C ARG A 30 11.45 18.44 2.60
N ILE A 31 10.95 17.20 2.70
CA ILE A 31 9.69 16.78 2.07
C ILE A 31 8.49 17.49 2.71
N VAL A 32 8.43 17.51 4.04
CA VAL A 32 7.27 18.07 4.77
C VAL A 32 7.17 19.59 4.55
N LYS A 33 8.29 20.32 4.58
CA LYS A 33 8.34 21.75 4.21
C LYS A 33 8.04 21.96 2.72
N GLY A 34 8.69 21.20 1.85
CA GLY A 34 8.49 21.28 0.39
C GLY A 34 7.07 20.97 -0.06
N ALA A 35 6.29 20.24 0.73
CA ALA A 35 4.87 19.98 0.49
C ALA A 35 3.92 20.95 1.22
N GLY A 36 4.41 21.80 2.13
CA GLY A 36 3.60 22.69 2.97
C GLY A 36 2.78 21.96 4.04
N PHE A 37 3.36 20.91 4.64
CA PHE A 37 2.75 20.06 5.66
C PHE A 37 3.43 20.19 7.04
N ASP A 38 4.43 21.05 7.15
CA ASP A 38 5.24 21.30 8.36
C ASP A 38 4.45 21.94 9.51
N GLY A 39 3.28 22.51 9.23
CA GLY A 39 2.38 23.04 10.26
C GLY A 39 1.54 21.98 11.01
N PHE A 40 1.39 20.77 10.48
CA PHE A 40 0.49 19.75 11.07
C PHE A 40 0.96 19.26 12.43
N GLU A 41 2.22 18.84 12.55
CA GLU A 41 2.74 18.34 13.83
C GLU A 41 2.76 19.42 14.92
N PRO A 42 3.25 20.66 14.69
CA PRO A 42 3.23 21.69 15.70
C PRO A 42 1.82 22.08 16.16
N ALA A 43 0.83 22.10 15.24
CA ALA A 43 -0.56 22.35 15.59
C ALA A 43 -1.14 21.21 16.44
N PHE A 44 -0.83 19.96 16.08
CA PHE A 44 -1.24 18.78 16.84
C PHE A 44 -0.62 18.74 18.24
N ALA A 45 0.68 19.03 18.35
CA ALA A 45 1.37 19.16 19.63
C ALA A 45 0.68 20.16 20.55
N LYS A 46 0.35 21.36 20.05
CA LYS A 46 -0.39 22.40 20.81
C LYS A 46 -1.77 21.95 21.26
N ARG A 47 -2.49 21.14 20.46
CA ARG A 47 -3.80 20.59 20.83
C ARG A 47 -3.69 19.49 21.90
N LEU A 48 -2.60 18.72 21.90
CA LEU A 48 -2.32 17.72 22.93
C LEU A 48 -1.88 18.37 24.26
N CYS A 49 -0.99 19.35 24.18
CA CYS A 49 -0.46 20.10 25.30
C CYS A 49 -0.09 21.53 24.86
N ALA A 50 -0.76 22.54 25.42
CA ALA A 50 -0.48 23.93 25.12
C ALA A 50 0.86 24.38 25.74
N ALA A 51 1.42 25.48 25.22
CA ALA A 51 2.72 26.00 25.64
C ALA A 51 2.76 26.44 27.12
N ASP A 52 1.61 26.74 27.72
CA ASP A 52 1.44 27.04 29.15
C ASP A 52 1.33 25.77 30.02
N GLY A 53 1.53 24.58 29.44
CA GLY A 53 1.44 23.28 30.11
C GLY A 53 0.00 22.78 30.29
N ARG A 54 -1.03 23.53 29.87
CA ARG A 54 -2.42 23.07 29.95
C ARG A 54 -2.67 22.01 28.89
N THR A 55 -3.28 20.89 29.29
CA THR A 55 -3.72 19.83 28.37
C THR A 55 -5.22 20.00 28.09
N PRO A 56 -5.65 20.52 26.93
CA PRO A 56 -7.09 20.64 26.60
C PRO A 56 -7.79 19.27 26.60
N VAL A 57 -7.00 18.23 26.37
CA VAL A 57 -7.40 16.82 26.34
C VAL A 57 -7.39 16.24 27.76
N THR A 58 -8.53 16.34 28.44
CA THR A 58 -8.66 15.96 29.85
C THR A 58 -9.09 14.50 30.09
N SER A 59 -9.25 13.69 29.04
CA SER A 59 -9.65 12.28 29.17
C SER A 59 -9.24 11.44 27.96
N TYR A 60 -9.22 10.12 28.15
CA TYR A 60 -8.99 9.16 27.08
C TYR A 60 -10.01 9.30 25.92
N ALA A 61 -11.29 9.53 26.22
CA ALA A 61 -12.32 9.70 25.20
C ALA A 61 -12.08 10.96 24.34
N LYS A 62 -11.70 12.07 24.98
CA LYS A 62 -11.30 13.29 24.26
C LYS A 62 -10.04 13.07 23.42
N ALA A 63 -9.07 12.32 23.95
CA ALA A 63 -7.85 11.98 23.22
C ALA A 63 -8.17 11.14 21.97
N LEU A 64 -9.01 10.12 22.12
CA LEU A 64 -9.43 9.26 21.01
C LEU A 64 -10.16 10.04 19.91
N LYS A 65 -11.03 10.98 20.30
CA LYS A 65 -11.69 11.91 19.37
C LYS A 65 -10.67 12.78 18.65
N LEU A 66 -9.77 13.44 19.39
CA LEU A 66 -8.73 14.31 18.83
C LEU A 66 -7.85 13.57 17.81
N VAL A 67 -7.28 12.43 18.17
CA VAL A 67 -6.38 11.69 17.25
C VAL A 67 -7.11 11.16 16.02
N THR A 68 -8.42 10.89 16.14
CA THR A 68 -9.24 10.52 14.98
C THR A 68 -9.43 11.72 14.04
N GLU A 69 -9.78 12.89 14.58
CA GLU A 69 -9.98 14.11 13.82
C GLU A 69 -8.69 14.56 13.12
N GLU A 70 -7.58 14.54 13.84
CA GLU A 70 -6.26 14.93 13.33
C GLU A 70 -5.74 14.00 12.24
N GLY A 71 -5.90 12.69 12.43
CA GLY A 71 -5.54 11.74 11.38
C GLY A 71 -6.39 11.93 10.12
N ARG A 72 -7.71 12.12 10.26
CA ARG A 72 -8.59 12.40 9.10
C ARG A 72 -8.24 13.72 8.42
N ALA A 73 -7.93 14.76 9.19
CA ALA A 73 -7.52 16.05 8.64
C ALA A 73 -6.23 15.94 7.83
N LEU A 74 -5.25 15.17 8.33
CA LEU A 74 -4.01 14.89 7.59
C LEU A 74 -4.27 14.12 6.29
N TRP A 75 -5.08 13.05 6.34
CA TRP A 75 -5.46 12.27 5.15
C TRP A 75 -6.11 13.16 4.09
N ARG A 76 -7.18 13.87 4.46
CA ARG A 76 -7.95 14.73 3.56
C ARG A 76 -7.08 15.84 2.96
N ALA A 77 -6.19 16.43 3.74
CA ALA A 77 -5.27 17.44 3.21
C ALA A 77 -4.31 16.87 2.17
N ALA A 78 -3.83 15.62 2.34
CA ALA A 78 -2.99 14.95 1.36
C ALA A 78 -3.76 14.62 0.07
N VAL A 79 -5.00 14.15 0.20
CA VAL A 79 -5.91 13.91 -0.94
C VAL A 79 -6.22 15.22 -1.67
N ASP A 80 -6.60 16.28 -0.95
CA ASP A 80 -6.89 17.60 -1.52
C ASP A 80 -5.67 18.17 -2.25
N ARG A 81 -4.47 17.99 -1.71
CA ARG A 81 -3.22 18.36 -2.38
C ARG A 81 -3.02 17.57 -3.67
N ALA A 82 -3.08 16.24 -3.62
CA ALA A 82 -2.89 15.38 -4.79
C ALA A 82 -3.91 15.64 -5.90
N GLN A 83 -5.10 16.12 -5.54
CA GLN A 83 -6.20 16.40 -6.45
C GLN A 83 -6.33 17.89 -6.83
N GLY A 84 -5.35 18.73 -6.46
CA GLY A 84 -5.30 20.15 -6.84
C GLY A 84 -6.33 21.04 -6.14
N ARG A 85 -6.95 20.57 -5.06
CA ARG A 85 -7.91 21.34 -4.24
C ARG A 85 -7.27 22.17 -3.14
N ARG A 86 -5.95 22.03 -2.93
CA ARG A 86 -5.16 22.82 -1.99
C ARG A 86 -4.14 23.66 -2.75
N ALA A 87 -3.99 24.94 -2.37
CA ALA A 87 -2.99 25.82 -2.96
C ALA A 87 -1.57 25.26 -2.74
N ILE A 88 -0.75 25.31 -3.79
CA ILE A 88 0.63 24.83 -3.78
C ILE A 88 1.55 26.06 -4.00
N PRO A 89 2.43 26.40 -3.06
CA PRO A 89 3.36 27.50 -3.23
C PRO A 89 4.27 27.30 -4.45
N ALA A 90 4.71 28.39 -5.07
CA ALA A 90 5.72 28.33 -6.12
C ALA A 90 7.02 27.70 -5.59
N GLY A 91 7.62 26.79 -6.36
CA GLY A 91 8.83 26.06 -5.96
C GLY A 91 8.61 24.89 -4.97
N ALA A 92 7.36 24.61 -4.58
CA ALA A 92 7.01 23.42 -3.81
C ALA A 92 7.19 22.13 -4.64
N LEU A 93 7.22 20.99 -3.94
CA LEU A 93 7.11 19.68 -4.58
C LEU A 93 5.82 19.60 -5.40
N PRO A 94 5.74 18.72 -6.42
CA PRO A 94 4.51 18.58 -7.19
C PRO A 94 3.32 18.13 -6.33
N ALA A 95 2.12 18.43 -6.82
CA ALA A 95 0.86 18.08 -6.15
C ALA A 95 0.76 16.57 -5.88
N SER A 96 1.18 15.75 -6.83
CA SER A 96 1.01 14.30 -6.84
C SER A 96 2.02 13.53 -5.98
N ASP A 97 2.89 14.22 -5.23
CA ASP A 97 3.82 13.57 -4.31
C ASP A 97 3.06 12.82 -3.21
N ASP A 98 3.51 11.62 -2.87
CA ASP A 98 2.87 10.76 -1.86
C ASP A 98 3.63 10.75 -0.52
N ARG A 99 4.90 11.17 -0.55
CA ARG A 99 5.85 10.97 0.54
C ARG A 99 5.52 11.86 1.75
N MET A 100 4.92 13.02 1.52
CA MET A 100 4.61 13.97 2.60
C MET A 100 3.66 13.37 3.64
N LEU A 101 2.71 12.55 3.23
CA LEU A 101 1.74 11.95 4.14
C LEU A 101 2.44 11.04 5.15
N TYR A 102 3.32 10.17 4.67
CA TYR A 102 4.10 9.27 5.53
C TYR A 102 4.98 10.05 6.52
N TRP A 103 5.77 11.01 6.04
CA TRP A 103 6.71 11.75 6.90
C TRP A 103 6.00 12.64 7.92
N THR A 104 4.94 13.34 7.51
CA THR A 104 4.13 14.18 8.42
C THR A 104 3.46 13.32 9.49
N ARG A 105 2.87 12.17 9.09
CA ARG A 105 2.28 11.22 10.02
C ARG A 105 3.33 10.70 11.01
N LEU A 106 4.53 10.38 10.55
CA LEU A 106 5.60 9.86 11.42
C LEU A 106 6.04 10.90 12.48
N TYR A 107 6.12 12.19 12.12
CA TYR A 107 6.31 13.27 13.10
C TYR A 107 5.18 13.31 14.13
N MET A 108 3.91 13.30 13.69
CA MET A 108 2.76 13.32 14.60
C MET A 108 2.67 12.07 15.49
N THR A 109 3.01 10.89 14.97
CA THR A 109 3.06 9.63 15.70
C THR A 109 4.13 9.66 16.80
N ARG A 110 5.29 10.28 16.53
CA ARG A 110 6.32 10.54 17.54
C ARG A 110 5.79 11.43 18.65
N THR A 111 5.15 12.54 18.28
CA THR A 111 4.55 13.51 19.22
C THR A 111 3.49 12.86 20.10
N LEU A 112 2.58 12.06 19.51
CA LEU A 112 1.57 11.32 20.28
C LEU A 112 2.19 10.29 21.24
N ARG A 113 3.32 9.68 20.89
CA ARG A 113 4.00 8.73 21.80
C ARG A 113 4.70 9.41 22.97
N GLN A 114 5.24 10.59 22.74
CA GLN A 114 5.95 11.38 23.74
C GLN A 114 4.99 12.15 24.66
N TRP A 115 3.74 12.33 24.22
CA TRP A 115 2.73 13.03 25.00
C TRP A 115 2.46 12.37 26.35
N ALA A 116 2.61 13.16 27.41
CA ALA A 116 2.28 12.80 28.78
C ALA A 116 1.01 13.56 29.23
N PRO A 117 -0.18 12.94 29.16
CA PRO A 117 -1.41 13.59 29.61
C PRO A 117 -1.46 13.81 31.12
N SER A 118 -2.29 14.77 31.56
CA SER A 118 -2.60 15.00 32.98
C SER A 118 -3.45 13.89 33.61
N PHE A 119 -4.12 13.06 32.80
CA PHE A 119 -4.88 11.91 33.25
C PHE A 119 -4.08 10.61 33.08
N ARG A 120 -4.40 9.59 33.89
CA ARG A 120 -3.75 8.27 33.80
C ARG A 120 -4.03 7.63 32.42
N LEU A 121 -2.97 7.41 31.65
CA LEU A 121 -3.02 6.72 30.36
C LEU A 121 -2.25 5.39 30.44
N GLY A 122 -2.96 4.26 30.42
CA GLY A 122 -2.32 2.94 30.45
C GLY A 122 -1.68 2.55 29.10
N LYS A 123 -0.77 1.58 29.09
CA LYS A 123 -0.08 1.10 27.88
C LYS A 123 -1.06 0.69 26.76
N ALA A 124 -2.12 -0.05 27.09
CA ALA A 124 -3.14 -0.48 26.13
C ALA A 124 -3.92 0.71 25.54
N GLN A 125 -4.24 1.72 26.36
CA GLN A 125 -4.90 2.93 25.90
C GLN A 125 -3.99 3.75 24.99
N ALA A 126 -2.70 3.91 25.34
CA ALA A 126 -1.72 4.59 24.49
C ALA A 126 -1.55 3.89 23.14
N GLN A 127 -1.47 2.55 23.13
CA GLN A 127 -1.45 1.76 21.89
C GLN A 127 -2.75 1.92 21.07
N ALA A 128 -3.90 2.00 21.73
CA ALA A 128 -5.18 2.23 21.06
C ALA A 128 -5.28 3.64 20.45
N LEU A 129 -4.71 4.67 21.10
CA LEU A 129 -4.62 6.02 20.51
C LEU A 129 -3.72 6.01 19.27
N GLN A 130 -2.55 5.37 19.35
CA GLN A 130 -1.64 5.23 18.21
C GLN A 130 -2.31 4.46 17.06
N TRP A 131 -2.92 3.32 17.36
CA TRP A 131 -3.66 2.53 16.37
C TRP A 131 -4.77 3.36 15.70
N ARG A 132 -5.53 4.13 16.48
CA ARG A 132 -6.59 4.97 15.95
C ARG A 132 -6.06 6.07 15.03
N PHE A 133 -5.00 6.76 15.44
CA PHE A 133 -4.33 7.78 14.64
C PHE A 133 -3.79 7.21 13.33
N GLU A 134 -3.08 6.09 13.38
CA GLU A 134 -2.48 5.41 12.23
C GLU A 134 -3.55 4.97 11.21
N ARG A 135 -4.72 4.51 11.66
CA ARG A 135 -5.85 4.19 10.76
C ARG A 135 -6.49 5.45 10.17
N ALA A 136 -6.71 6.48 11.00
CA ALA A 136 -7.32 7.73 10.56
C ALA A 136 -6.48 8.44 9.48
N SER A 137 -5.17 8.54 9.71
CA SER A 137 -4.19 9.19 8.81
C SER A 137 -3.85 8.39 7.54
N ARG A 138 -4.40 7.18 7.39
CA ARG A 138 -4.31 6.37 6.16
C ARG A 138 -5.62 6.27 5.40
N GLY A 139 -6.60 7.13 5.69
CA GLY A 139 -7.91 7.10 5.02
C GLY A 139 -8.82 5.93 5.39
N GLN A 140 -8.35 4.97 6.20
CA GLN A 140 -9.13 3.77 6.55
C GLN A 140 -10.41 4.08 7.34
N LEU A 141 -10.47 5.26 7.95
CA LEU A 141 -11.65 5.74 8.65
C LEU A 141 -12.41 6.80 7.84
N ASP A 142 -11.97 7.16 6.64
CA ASP A 142 -12.59 8.20 5.82
C ASP A 142 -13.44 7.66 4.67
N ILE A 143 -13.31 6.38 4.34
CA ILE A 143 -14.13 5.68 3.34
C ILE A 143 -15.62 5.97 3.58
N ASP A 144 -16.31 6.50 2.56
CA ASP A 144 -17.76 6.72 2.56
C ASP A 144 -18.40 6.33 1.24
N LEU A 145 -18.72 5.04 1.09
CA LEU A 145 -19.38 4.56 -0.13
C LEU A 145 -20.83 5.07 -0.23
N PRO A 146 -21.26 5.58 -1.41
CA PRO A 146 -22.61 6.05 -1.62
C PRO A 146 -23.64 4.90 -1.61
N ARG A 147 -24.92 5.28 -1.54
CA ARG A 147 -26.03 4.36 -1.80
C ARG A 147 -26.07 3.99 -3.29
N ARG A 148 -26.99 3.11 -3.66
CA ARG A 148 -27.09 2.53 -5.01
C ARG A 148 -27.22 3.56 -6.15
N TYR A 149 -27.87 4.70 -5.91
CA TYR A 149 -28.17 5.70 -6.94
C TYR A 149 -27.68 7.08 -6.52
N ALA A 150 -27.18 7.82 -7.51
CA ALA A 150 -26.89 9.24 -7.43
C ALA A 150 -28.17 10.08 -7.48
N ALA A 151 -28.05 11.39 -7.22
CA ALA A 151 -29.17 12.31 -7.26
C ALA A 151 -29.80 12.43 -8.67
N ASP A 152 -29.00 12.23 -9.73
CA ASP A 152 -29.44 12.24 -11.14
C ASP A 152 -30.05 10.89 -11.59
N GLY A 153 -30.21 9.93 -10.68
CA GLY A 153 -30.73 8.59 -10.98
C GLY A 153 -29.67 7.60 -11.51
N SER A 154 -28.44 8.04 -11.75
CA SER A 154 -27.35 7.16 -12.21
C SER A 154 -27.03 6.11 -11.15
N ARG A 155 -26.80 4.87 -11.57
CA ARG A 155 -26.36 3.81 -10.65
C ARG A 155 -24.90 4.05 -10.24
N TYR A 156 -24.57 3.83 -8.97
CA TYR A 156 -23.19 3.77 -8.52
C TYR A 156 -22.61 2.35 -8.66
N ARG A 157 -21.37 2.28 -9.14
CA ARG A 157 -20.43 1.17 -8.98
C ARG A 157 -19.40 1.60 -7.94
N ARG A 158 -19.27 0.84 -6.86
CA ARG A 158 -18.45 1.21 -5.70
C ARG A 158 -17.19 0.39 -5.66
N MET A 159 -16.05 1.05 -5.75
CA MET A 159 -14.75 0.40 -5.67
C MET A 159 -13.99 0.91 -4.46
N ILE A 160 -13.44 -0.01 -3.69
CA ILE A 160 -12.41 0.33 -2.71
C ILE A 160 -11.06 -0.10 -3.29
N ILE A 161 -10.08 0.81 -3.24
CA ILE A 161 -8.69 0.51 -3.55
C ILE A 161 -7.78 0.68 -2.35
N SER A 162 -6.71 -0.09 -2.28
CA SER A 162 -5.62 0.16 -1.32
C SER A 162 -4.33 0.55 -2.03
N GLY A 163 -3.57 1.45 -1.41
CA GLY A 163 -2.16 1.66 -1.69
C GLY A 163 -1.29 1.39 -0.47
N PHE A 164 0.01 1.64 -0.58
CA PHE A 164 0.97 1.50 0.50
C PHE A 164 1.70 2.80 0.82
N ASP A 165 2.17 2.89 2.06
CA ASP A 165 3.18 3.88 2.47
C ASP A 165 4.49 3.71 1.66
N VAL A 166 5.36 4.72 1.74
CA VAL A 166 6.73 4.66 1.16
C VAL A 166 7.57 3.54 1.79
N PHE A 167 8.54 3.01 1.05
CA PHE A 167 9.33 1.86 1.50
C PHE A 167 10.75 1.84 0.92
N THR A 168 11.57 0.89 1.39
CA THR A 168 12.99 0.77 1.03
C THR A 168 13.77 2.04 1.38
N LEU A 169 13.52 2.54 2.60
CA LEU A 169 14.02 3.83 3.10
C LEU A 169 15.45 3.78 3.68
N GLY A 170 16.16 2.67 3.46
CA GLY A 170 17.48 2.41 4.02
C GLY A 170 17.51 2.26 5.54
N THR A 171 18.71 2.23 6.09
CA THR A 171 18.96 2.07 7.54
C THR A 171 18.75 3.40 8.27
N PRO A 172 17.98 3.44 9.38
CA PRO A 172 17.83 4.65 10.17
C PRO A 172 19.17 5.19 10.67
N GLY A 173 19.35 6.52 10.62
CA GLY A 173 20.60 7.19 10.98
C GLY A 173 21.72 7.13 9.94
N THR A 174 21.56 6.40 8.82
CA THR A 174 22.58 6.31 7.76
C THR A 174 22.13 7.03 6.51
N ALA A 175 22.90 8.02 6.05
CA ALA A 175 22.60 8.75 4.82
C ALA A 175 22.52 7.79 3.61
N ASN A 176 21.42 7.83 2.87
CA ASN A 176 21.18 6.93 1.74
C ASN A 176 20.17 7.52 0.75
N THR A 177 20.19 7.05 -0.50
CA THR A 177 19.28 7.52 -1.56
C THR A 177 17.90 6.86 -1.52
N GLY A 178 17.74 5.74 -0.79
CA GLY A 178 16.47 5.03 -0.64
C GLY A 178 15.41 5.82 0.12
N LEU A 179 15.82 6.76 0.99
CA LEU A 179 14.90 7.70 1.64
C LEU A 179 14.02 8.47 0.64
N ARG A 180 14.51 8.68 -0.60
CA ARG A 180 13.79 9.40 -1.65
C ARG A 180 12.62 8.63 -2.24
N ASN A 181 12.51 7.34 -1.95
CA ASN A 181 11.50 6.50 -2.57
C ASN A 181 10.09 7.00 -2.26
N GLY A 182 9.29 7.16 -3.31
CA GLY A 182 7.83 7.20 -3.21
C GLY A 182 7.24 5.80 -3.33
N ASN A 183 5.92 5.71 -3.26
CA ASN A 183 5.16 4.51 -3.59
C ASN A 183 4.03 4.82 -4.59
N PRO A 184 4.06 4.25 -5.81
CA PRO A 184 3.10 4.62 -6.86
C PRO A 184 1.67 4.20 -6.51
N SER A 185 1.52 3.16 -5.69
CA SER A 185 0.23 2.79 -5.14
C SER A 185 -0.31 3.84 -4.15
N GLY A 186 0.57 4.45 -3.35
CA GLY A 186 0.24 5.56 -2.45
C GLY A 186 -0.18 6.82 -3.20
N ALA A 187 0.59 7.19 -4.23
CA ALA A 187 0.25 8.30 -5.13
C ALA A 187 -1.10 8.07 -5.83
N THR A 188 -1.36 6.84 -6.28
CA THR A 188 -2.64 6.46 -6.90
C THR A 188 -3.80 6.60 -5.92
N ALA A 189 -3.66 6.10 -4.70
CA ALA A 189 -4.69 6.21 -3.68
C ALA A 189 -5.07 7.68 -3.41
N LEU A 190 -4.08 8.55 -3.23
CA LEU A 190 -4.33 9.99 -3.00
C LEU A 190 -4.99 10.66 -4.22
N ALA A 191 -4.56 10.32 -5.43
CA ALA A 191 -5.09 10.89 -6.66
C ALA A 191 -6.55 10.50 -6.93
N LEU A 192 -6.99 9.33 -6.44
CA LEU A 192 -8.28 8.74 -6.78
C LEU A 192 -9.29 8.70 -5.63
N ASP A 193 -8.88 8.93 -4.37
CA ASP A 193 -9.80 8.89 -3.24
C ASP A 193 -10.98 9.86 -3.42
N GLY A 194 -12.18 9.33 -3.30
CA GLY A 194 -13.44 10.04 -3.47
C GLY A 194 -13.71 10.55 -4.89
N ARG A 195 -12.98 10.09 -5.91
CA ARG A 195 -13.26 10.46 -7.31
C ARG A 195 -14.42 9.66 -7.88
N GLU A 196 -15.13 10.30 -8.81
CA GLU A 196 -16.19 9.68 -9.60
C GLU A 196 -15.85 9.71 -11.09
N PHE A 197 -16.16 8.62 -11.79
CA PHE A 197 -15.94 8.47 -13.23
C PHE A 197 -17.21 7.99 -13.90
N ARG A 198 -17.61 8.64 -14.99
CA ARG A 198 -18.72 8.16 -15.83
C ARG A 198 -18.26 6.93 -16.62
N LEU A 199 -19.03 5.86 -16.53
CA LEU A 199 -18.79 4.59 -17.22
C LEU A 199 -19.54 4.53 -18.55
N ALA A 200 -19.19 3.55 -19.39
CA ALA A 200 -19.75 3.40 -20.74
C ALA A 200 -21.28 3.19 -20.76
N ASP A 201 -21.85 2.59 -19.71
CA ASP A 201 -23.31 2.38 -19.55
C ASP A 201 -24.04 3.60 -18.94
N GLY A 202 -23.33 4.72 -18.72
CA GLY A 202 -23.86 5.91 -18.05
C GLY A 202 -23.84 5.85 -16.52
N SER A 203 -23.49 4.70 -15.92
CA SER A 203 -23.32 4.58 -14.47
C SER A 203 -22.08 5.34 -13.96
N LEU A 204 -22.01 5.58 -12.65
CA LEU A 204 -20.91 6.28 -12.00
C LEU A 204 -20.05 5.30 -11.20
N LEU A 205 -18.76 5.23 -11.50
CA LEU A 205 -17.78 4.58 -10.66
C LEU A 205 -17.34 5.54 -9.55
N ARG A 206 -17.63 5.20 -8.29
CA ARG A 206 -17.06 5.82 -7.10
C ARG A 206 -15.85 5.02 -6.64
N ILE A 207 -14.70 5.67 -6.51
CA ILE A 207 -13.49 5.07 -5.94
C ILE A 207 -13.25 5.68 -4.55
N GLU A 208 -13.19 4.84 -3.52
CA GLU A 208 -12.65 5.20 -2.20
C GLU A 208 -11.30 4.51 -2.02
N ALA A 209 -10.36 5.20 -1.39
CA ALA A 209 -9.01 4.68 -1.21
C ALA A 209 -8.56 4.70 0.25
N TYR A 210 -7.62 3.83 0.58
CA TYR A 210 -6.90 3.88 1.85
C TYR A 210 -5.46 3.40 1.66
N LEU A 211 -4.60 3.72 2.62
CA LEU A 211 -3.23 3.22 2.66
C LEU A 211 -3.06 2.10 3.68
N LEU A 212 -2.13 1.21 3.36
CA LEU A 212 -1.60 0.17 4.22
C LEU A 212 -0.17 0.51 4.65
N PRO A 213 0.21 0.19 5.90
CA PRO A 213 1.59 0.31 6.35
C PRO A 213 2.47 -0.73 5.67
N VAL A 214 3.74 -0.42 5.51
CA VAL A 214 4.72 -1.39 5.03
C VAL A 214 5.34 -2.12 6.24
N SER A 215 4.50 -2.76 7.06
CA SER A 215 4.90 -3.52 8.26
C SER A 215 3.89 -4.65 8.53
N TYR A 216 4.33 -5.82 8.98
CA TYR A 216 3.46 -7.01 9.13
C TYR A 216 2.56 -6.99 10.37
N ASP A 217 3.03 -6.43 11.49
CA ASP A 217 2.27 -6.42 12.75
C ASP A 217 0.86 -5.80 12.62
N PRO A 218 0.68 -4.67 11.91
CA PRO A 218 -0.64 -4.14 11.57
C PRO A 218 -1.55 -5.13 10.82
N PHE A 219 -1.02 -5.91 9.87
CA PHE A 219 -1.78 -6.94 9.16
C PHE A 219 -2.15 -8.09 10.09
N ASN A 220 -1.22 -8.57 10.92
CA ASN A 220 -1.49 -9.61 11.92
C ASN A 220 -2.56 -9.18 12.93
N ARG A 221 -2.62 -7.89 13.27
CA ARG A 221 -3.71 -7.33 14.10
C ARG A 221 -5.03 -7.18 13.35
N GLY A 222 -5.03 -7.24 12.03
CA GLY A 222 -6.23 -7.18 11.18
C GLY A 222 -6.55 -5.82 10.60
N MET A 223 -5.57 -4.94 10.42
CA MET A 223 -5.81 -3.56 9.94
C MET A 223 -6.58 -3.52 8.62
N GLN A 224 -6.24 -4.40 7.67
CA GLN A 224 -6.87 -4.44 6.37
C GLN A 224 -8.30 -4.98 6.47
N GLU A 225 -8.51 -6.10 7.16
CA GLU A 225 -9.82 -6.72 7.31
C GLU A 225 -10.76 -5.84 8.14
N ASP A 226 -10.26 -5.12 9.15
CA ASP A 226 -11.04 -4.14 9.92
C ASP A 226 -11.43 -2.90 9.10
N THR A 227 -10.77 -2.67 7.97
CA THR A 227 -11.07 -1.58 7.04
C THR A 227 -12.09 -2.04 5.99
N LEU A 228 -11.88 -3.22 5.40
CA LEU A 228 -12.72 -3.74 4.31
C LEU A 228 -13.99 -4.44 4.80
N GLY A 229 -13.88 -5.21 5.89
CA GLY A 229 -14.94 -6.08 6.38
C GLY A 229 -16.30 -5.39 6.61
N PRO A 230 -16.37 -4.15 7.13
CA PRO A 230 -17.64 -3.41 7.20
C PRO A 230 -18.32 -3.20 5.84
N TRP A 231 -17.54 -3.01 4.76
CA TRP A 231 -18.03 -2.77 3.40
C TRP A 231 -18.32 -4.04 2.60
N PHE A 232 -17.88 -5.19 3.11
CA PHE A 232 -18.16 -6.51 2.52
C PHE A 232 -19.47 -7.10 3.05
N ARG A 233 -19.96 -6.62 4.20
CA ARG A 233 -21.25 -7.03 4.77
C ARG A 233 -22.41 -6.63 3.83
N PRO A 234 -23.48 -7.45 3.77
CA PRO A 234 -24.71 -7.08 3.07
C PRO A 234 -25.24 -5.72 3.55
N GLY A 235 -25.56 -4.83 2.61
CA GLY A 235 -26.09 -3.51 2.92
C GLY A 235 -26.19 -2.59 1.71
N PRO A 236 -26.89 -1.45 1.84
CA PRO A 236 -27.15 -0.53 0.74
C PRO A 236 -25.90 0.17 0.20
N ARG A 237 -24.78 0.11 0.94
CA ARG A 237 -23.48 0.70 0.62
C ARG A 237 -22.38 -0.35 0.43
N ARG A 238 -22.73 -1.64 0.30
CA ARG A 238 -21.75 -2.73 0.09
C ARG A 238 -20.90 -2.44 -1.15
N VAL A 239 -19.60 -2.70 -1.07
CA VAL A 239 -18.67 -2.52 -2.18
C VAL A 239 -19.01 -3.44 -3.37
N ASP A 240 -18.72 -3.00 -4.58
CA ASP A 240 -18.89 -3.74 -5.83
C ASP A 240 -17.54 -4.24 -6.42
N ALA A 241 -16.39 -3.68 -6.00
CA ALA A 241 -15.04 -4.20 -6.29
C ALA A 241 -14.02 -3.79 -5.20
N SER A 242 -13.04 -4.66 -4.90
CA SER A 242 -11.99 -4.42 -3.90
C SER A 242 -10.61 -4.74 -4.46
N ILE A 243 -9.84 -3.73 -4.85
CA ILE A 243 -8.56 -3.91 -5.57
C ILE A 243 -7.40 -3.44 -4.70
N THR A 244 -6.43 -4.30 -4.41
CA THR A 244 -5.19 -3.85 -3.77
C THR A 244 -4.15 -3.49 -4.84
N ILE A 245 -3.36 -2.45 -4.58
CA ILE A 245 -2.36 -1.94 -5.54
C ILE A 245 -1.01 -1.85 -4.81
N SER A 246 0.05 -2.32 -5.47
CA SER A 246 1.43 -2.23 -4.97
C SER A 246 2.41 -1.95 -6.09
N GLN A 247 3.61 -1.49 -5.75
CA GLN A 247 4.71 -1.43 -6.72
C GLN A 247 5.28 -2.83 -6.98
N GLY A 248 5.41 -3.22 -8.25
CA GLY A 248 6.02 -4.48 -8.69
C GLY A 248 7.33 -4.24 -9.44
N GLY A 249 7.48 -4.89 -10.60
CA GLY A 249 8.66 -4.81 -11.44
C GLY A 249 8.79 -3.52 -12.27
N ALA A 250 9.87 -3.42 -13.05
CA ALA A 250 10.10 -2.27 -13.91
C ALA A 250 9.20 -2.30 -15.16
N ASN A 251 8.70 -1.13 -15.55
CA ASN A 251 8.04 -0.83 -16.83
C ASN A 251 6.82 -1.68 -17.24
N GLN A 252 6.16 -2.39 -16.32
CA GLN A 252 4.97 -3.18 -16.65
C GLN A 252 3.98 -3.27 -15.47
N PHE A 253 2.70 -3.42 -15.80
CA PHE A 253 1.61 -3.72 -14.89
C PHE A 253 1.36 -5.22 -14.84
N TRP A 254 1.16 -5.76 -13.64
CA TRP A 254 0.76 -7.15 -13.43
C TRP A 254 -0.64 -7.22 -12.87
N LEU A 255 -1.52 -7.89 -13.61
CA LEU A 255 -2.80 -8.34 -13.09
C LEU A 255 -2.56 -9.69 -12.43
N GLU A 256 -2.46 -9.75 -11.11
CA GLU A 256 -2.06 -10.98 -10.42
C GLU A 256 -3.17 -12.02 -10.47
N ALA A 257 -2.84 -13.26 -10.86
CA ALA A 257 -3.76 -14.38 -10.84
C ALA A 257 -3.87 -15.03 -9.46
N TRP A 258 -2.72 -15.21 -8.78
CA TRP A 258 -2.60 -16.03 -7.58
C TRP A 258 -1.87 -15.28 -6.46
N ASN A 259 -2.42 -15.32 -5.25
CA ASN A 259 -1.77 -14.80 -4.04
C ASN A 259 -1.48 -15.95 -3.09
N GLY A 260 -0.28 -15.97 -2.51
CA GLY A 260 0.21 -17.06 -1.66
C GLY A 260 0.05 -16.77 -0.17
N ARG A 261 -0.13 -17.82 0.65
CA ARG A 261 -0.26 -17.74 2.12
C ARG A 261 1.08 -17.57 2.86
N PHE A 262 2.20 -17.55 2.16
CA PHE A 262 3.53 -17.35 2.75
C PHE A 262 3.94 -15.88 2.69
N HIS A 263 4.67 -15.41 3.72
CA HIS A 263 5.21 -14.06 3.75
C HIS A 263 6.49 -13.92 4.59
N GLY A 264 7.04 -12.71 4.63
CA GLY A 264 7.88 -12.29 5.75
C GLY A 264 9.39 -12.41 5.53
N SER A 265 9.83 -12.80 4.33
CA SER A 265 11.25 -12.99 4.01
C SER A 265 12.07 -11.70 3.97
N SER A 266 11.39 -10.57 3.79
CA SER A 266 12.00 -9.23 3.84
C SER A 266 11.39 -8.38 4.94
N ALA A 267 12.20 -7.49 5.52
CA ALA A 267 11.77 -6.61 6.59
C ALA A 267 10.75 -5.56 6.13
N GLY A 268 9.83 -5.19 7.02
CA GLY A 268 9.02 -3.98 6.87
C GLY A 268 9.81 -2.70 7.16
N ASN A 269 9.13 -1.56 7.11
CA ASN A 269 9.67 -0.27 7.53
C ASN A 269 10.06 -0.25 9.02
N ASP A 270 9.42 -1.09 9.83
CA ASP A 270 9.74 -1.33 11.25
C ASP A 270 11.03 -2.16 11.47
N GLY A 271 11.62 -2.68 10.39
CA GLY A 271 12.86 -3.45 10.40
C GLY A 271 12.68 -4.92 10.80
N ILE A 272 11.46 -5.39 11.06
CA ILE A 272 11.22 -6.76 11.57
C ILE A 272 11.14 -7.74 10.39
N VAL A 273 11.87 -8.87 10.49
CA VAL A 273 11.84 -9.98 9.53
C VAL A 273 11.07 -11.14 10.16
N TYR A 274 9.95 -11.52 9.57
CA TYR A 274 9.05 -12.53 10.16
C TYR A 274 9.43 -13.96 9.77
N CYS A 275 10.11 -14.11 8.64
CA CYS A 275 10.45 -15.40 8.06
C CYS A 275 11.90 -15.38 7.58
N PRO A 276 12.85 -15.97 8.31
CA PRO A 276 14.23 -16.09 7.85
C PRO A 276 14.33 -16.88 6.53
N ALA A 277 15.47 -16.74 5.86
CA ALA A 277 15.81 -17.55 4.70
C ALA A 277 15.68 -19.06 5.01
N ASP A 278 15.39 -19.85 3.97
CA ASP A 278 15.26 -21.33 4.04
C ASP A 278 14.15 -21.85 4.98
N SER A 279 13.18 -21.00 5.34
CA SER A 279 11.99 -21.40 6.10
C SER A 279 10.85 -21.87 5.19
N ALA A 280 9.97 -22.73 5.72
CA ALA A 280 8.78 -23.26 5.03
C ALA A 280 7.52 -23.18 5.92
N LEU A 281 6.32 -23.36 5.33
CA LEU A 281 5.05 -23.43 6.08
C LEU A 281 4.79 -24.85 6.63
N PRO A 282 4.32 -25.04 7.87
CA PRO A 282 4.06 -24.04 8.90
C PRO A 282 5.24 -23.78 9.84
N ASN A 283 6.39 -24.38 9.55
CA ASN A 283 7.41 -24.73 10.54
C ASN A 283 8.04 -23.53 11.27
N TYR A 284 7.85 -22.30 10.79
CA TYR A 284 8.44 -21.13 11.43
C TYR A 284 7.41 -20.17 12.03
N VAL A 285 7.35 -20.17 13.36
CA VAL A 285 6.65 -19.20 14.20
C VAL A 285 7.64 -18.61 15.19
N LEU A 286 7.70 -17.29 15.27
CA LEU A 286 8.59 -16.56 16.16
C LEU A 286 8.08 -16.58 17.61
N PRO A 287 8.95 -16.87 18.60
CA PRO A 287 8.61 -16.72 20.00
C PRO A 287 8.25 -15.28 20.36
N LEU A 288 7.31 -15.11 21.29
CA LEU A 288 7.00 -13.79 21.84
C LEU A 288 8.21 -13.24 22.58
N GLY A 289 8.52 -11.97 22.38
CA GLY A 289 9.69 -11.31 22.98
C GLY A 289 10.95 -11.38 22.10
N SER A 290 10.98 -12.20 21.05
CA SER A 290 12.12 -12.28 20.12
C SER A 290 12.35 -10.96 19.40
N VAL A 291 13.61 -10.56 19.27
CA VAL A 291 14.04 -9.41 18.47
C VAL A 291 14.72 -9.94 17.21
N THR A 292 14.14 -9.68 16.04
CA THR A 292 14.59 -10.28 14.78
C THR A 292 15.73 -9.50 14.13
N ASN A 293 15.85 -8.21 14.46
CA ASN A 293 16.92 -7.32 13.98
C ASN A 293 17.28 -6.27 15.05
N PRO A 294 18.53 -5.80 15.12
CA PRO A 294 18.95 -4.79 16.09
C PRO A 294 18.09 -3.53 16.07
N GLY A 295 17.67 -3.07 17.25
CA GLY A 295 16.92 -1.83 17.42
C GLY A 295 15.47 -1.88 16.95
N THR A 296 14.93 -3.05 16.61
CA THR A 296 13.51 -3.29 16.30
C THR A 296 12.69 -3.58 17.55
N ALA A 297 11.36 -3.51 17.44
CA ALA A 297 10.48 -3.94 18.52
C ALA A 297 10.45 -5.47 18.62
N PRO A 298 10.30 -6.04 19.83
CA PRO A 298 10.17 -7.48 19.98
C PRO A 298 8.83 -7.98 19.41
N ILE A 299 8.81 -9.23 18.95
CA ILE A 299 7.60 -9.91 18.49
C ILE A 299 6.56 -9.93 19.61
N SER A 300 5.38 -9.38 19.31
CA SER A 300 4.32 -9.18 20.29
C SER A 300 3.03 -9.95 20.00
N LEU A 301 2.91 -10.57 18.82
CA LEU A 301 1.69 -11.22 18.36
C LEU A 301 1.93 -12.72 18.17
N ARG A 302 1.00 -13.53 18.68
CA ARG A 302 1.00 -14.98 18.46
C ARG A 302 0.79 -15.30 16.99
N GLY A 303 1.45 -16.36 16.50
CA GLY A 303 1.37 -16.78 15.11
C GLY A 303 2.21 -15.93 14.15
N SER A 304 2.97 -14.96 14.65
CA SER A 304 3.96 -14.23 13.84
C SER A 304 5.00 -15.21 13.29
N GLY A 305 5.22 -15.23 11.98
CA GLY A 305 6.11 -16.19 11.34
C GLY A 305 5.98 -16.12 9.82
N CYS A 306 6.20 -17.23 9.13
CA CYS A 306 6.08 -17.28 7.66
C CYS A 306 4.63 -17.38 7.15
N ASN A 307 3.64 -17.56 8.03
CA ASN A 307 2.25 -17.77 7.65
C ASN A 307 1.40 -16.50 7.74
N ILE A 308 0.69 -16.17 6.66
CA ILE A 308 -0.35 -15.14 6.70
C ILE A 308 -1.51 -15.63 7.55
N ASN A 309 -1.88 -14.83 8.55
CA ASN A 309 -2.90 -15.14 9.55
C ASN A 309 -3.99 -14.06 9.61
N PRO A 310 -5.03 -14.15 8.75
CA PRO A 310 -6.18 -13.25 8.88
C PRO A 310 -6.90 -13.46 10.22
N PRO A 311 -7.40 -12.41 10.89
CA PRO A 311 -7.93 -12.54 12.24
C PRO A 311 -9.19 -13.42 12.32
N ARG A 312 -9.30 -14.20 13.41
CA ARG A 312 -10.47 -15.06 13.70
C ARG A 312 -11.82 -14.35 13.57
N ARG A 313 -11.90 -13.08 13.95
CA ARG A 313 -13.15 -12.29 13.89
C ARG A 313 -13.70 -12.10 12.47
N TRP A 314 -12.86 -12.29 11.45
CA TRP A 314 -13.24 -12.20 10.04
C TRP A 314 -13.34 -13.57 9.37
N LEU A 315 -12.47 -14.53 9.73
CA LEU A 315 -12.50 -15.88 9.16
C LEU A 315 -13.51 -16.83 9.84
N GLY A 316 -13.92 -16.54 11.07
CA GLY A 316 -14.75 -17.43 11.89
C GLY A 316 -13.99 -18.54 12.62
N TYR A 317 -12.69 -18.72 12.36
CA TYR A 317 -11.83 -19.70 13.04
C TYR A 317 -10.45 -19.14 13.35
N ASP A 318 -9.74 -19.76 14.30
CA ASP A 318 -8.38 -19.35 14.68
C ASP A 318 -7.34 -19.93 13.70
N SER A 319 -6.92 -19.13 12.72
CA SER A 319 -5.85 -19.50 11.79
C SER A 319 -4.44 -19.32 12.37
N ALA A 320 -4.29 -18.53 13.45
CA ALA A 320 -2.99 -18.13 13.98
C ALA A 320 -2.41 -19.15 14.96
N SER A 321 -3.26 -19.79 15.78
CA SER A 321 -2.80 -20.76 16.79
C SER A 321 -2.74 -22.21 16.29
N ARG A 322 -3.44 -22.53 15.19
CA ARG A 322 -3.50 -23.89 14.63
C ARG A 322 -3.39 -23.84 13.12
N TRP A 323 -2.21 -24.12 12.60
CA TRP A 323 -2.03 -24.19 11.16
C TRP A 323 -2.76 -25.41 10.57
N ARG A 324 -3.42 -25.18 9.44
CA ARG A 324 -4.08 -26.20 8.63
C ARG A 324 -3.79 -25.87 7.17
N GLN A 325 -3.23 -26.83 6.42
CA GLN A 325 -2.76 -26.61 5.05
C GLN A 325 -3.75 -25.86 4.18
N ASN A 326 -5.00 -26.31 4.14
CA ASN A 326 -6.01 -25.73 3.25
C ASN A 326 -7.07 -24.89 3.98
N LEU A 327 -6.74 -24.31 5.14
CA LEU A 327 -7.66 -23.44 5.88
C LEU A 327 -6.95 -22.23 6.54
N PRO A 328 -6.88 -21.05 5.88
CA PRO A 328 -7.34 -20.79 4.50
C PRO A 328 -6.45 -21.47 3.44
N ALA A 329 -6.91 -21.48 2.18
CA ALA A 329 -6.22 -22.12 1.07
C ALA A 329 -4.77 -21.61 0.89
N GLN A 330 -3.85 -22.44 0.44
CA GLN A 330 -2.45 -22.04 0.24
C GLN A 330 -2.31 -20.92 -0.79
N PHE A 331 -3.13 -20.98 -1.84
CA PHE A 331 -3.28 -19.92 -2.82
C PHE A 331 -4.72 -19.45 -2.89
N SER A 332 -4.92 -18.15 -3.05
CA SER A 332 -6.20 -17.52 -3.38
C SER A 332 -6.17 -17.00 -4.80
N LYS A 333 -7.28 -17.16 -5.53
CA LYS A 333 -7.42 -16.67 -6.91
C LYS A 333 -7.97 -15.25 -6.93
N ALA A 334 -7.36 -14.36 -7.70
CA ALA A 334 -7.95 -13.06 -8.01
C ALA A 334 -9.16 -13.20 -8.95
N SER A 335 -10.15 -12.33 -8.80
CA SER A 335 -11.36 -12.29 -9.63
C SER A 335 -11.40 -11.04 -10.51
N LEU A 336 -10.24 -10.58 -10.99
CA LEU A 336 -10.13 -9.42 -11.87
C LEU A 336 -10.77 -9.73 -13.24
N PRO A 337 -11.39 -8.74 -13.91
CA PRO A 337 -11.91 -8.89 -15.28
C PRO A 337 -10.76 -8.79 -16.30
N VAL A 338 -9.85 -9.77 -16.27
CA VAL A 338 -8.54 -9.72 -16.96
C VAL A 338 -8.71 -9.53 -18.46
N ARG A 339 -9.62 -10.27 -19.09
CA ARG A 339 -9.89 -10.15 -20.53
C ARG A 339 -10.27 -8.73 -20.92
N GLN A 340 -11.15 -8.09 -20.15
CA GLN A 340 -11.59 -6.73 -20.41
C GLN A 340 -10.45 -5.72 -20.18
N LEU A 341 -9.63 -5.93 -19.15
CA LEU A 341 -8.50 -5.03 -18.84
C LEU A 341 -7.40 -5.09 -19.91
N LEU A 342 -7.10 -6.29 -20.44
CA LEU A 342 -6.11 -6.46 -21.49
C LEU A 342 -6.60 -5.94 -22.84
N ALA A 343 -7.91 -5.98 -23.11
CA ALA A 343 -8.51 -5.44 -24.32
C ALA A 343 -8.75 -3.92 -24.29
N ALA A 344 -8.51 -3.25 -23.16
CA ALA A 344 -8.89 -1.85 -22.95
C ALA A 344 -7.86 -0.81 -23.42
N ASP A 345 -6.70 -1.22 -23.97
CA ASP A 345 -5.62 -0.32 -24.41
C ASP A 345 -5.28 0.77 -23.37
N THR A 346 -5.17 0.38 -22.09
CA THR A 346 -5.05 1.35 -20.98
C THR A 346 -3.80 2.24 -21.02
N TRP A 347 -2.83 1.90 -21.85
CA TRP A 347 -1.63 2.67 -22.14
C TRP A 347 -1.85 3.86 -23.10
N ARG A 348 -2.97 3.88 -23.84
CA ARG A 348 -3.25 4.88 -24.88
C ARG A 348 -3.44 6.29 -24.30
N GLY A 349 -2.78 7.27 -24.90
CA GLY A 349 -2.79 8.67 -24.49
C GLY A 349 -1.92 8.97 -23.27
N ILE A 350 -1.05 8.03 -22.86
CA ILE A 350 -0.17 8.19 -21.70
C ILE A 350 1.27 8.36 -22.17
N GLU A 351 1.83 9.53 -21.91
CA GLU A 351 3.22 9.82 -22.26
C GLU A 351 4.17 8.81 -21.59
N ARG A 352 5.08 8.25 -22.39
CA ARG A 352 6.09 7.32 -21.92
C ARG A 352 7.17 8.06 -21.15
N PRO A 353 7.47 7.68 -19.89
CA PRO A 353 8.55 8.31 -19.12
C PRO A 353 9.93 8.09 -19.74
N PRO A 354 10.88 9.03 -19.55
CA PRO A 354 12.24 8.90 -20.08
C PRO A 354 12.94 7.61 -19.61
N GLY A 355 13.40 6.80 -20.56
CA GLY A 355 14.09 5.53 -20.32
C GLY A 355 13.18 4.34 -19.98
N ALA A 356 11.86 4.49 -20.03
CA ALA A 356 10.94 3.36 -19.92
C ALA A 356 10.92 2.52 -21.21
N THR A 357 10.78 1.21 -21.07
CA THR A 357 10.71 0.24 -22.18
C THR A 357 9.37 -0.48 -22.16
N SER A 358 8.66 -0.57 -23.28
CA SER A 358 7.37 -1.27 -23.40
C SER A 358 7.15 -1.68 -24.86
N GLN A 359 6.36 -2.74 -25.08
CA GLN A 359 5.93 -3.20 -26.40
C GLN A 359 4.91 -2.26 -27.05
N ALA A 360 4.07 -1.60 -26.25
CA ALA A 360 3.17 -0.55 -26.74
C ALA A 360 3.96 0.66 -27.28
N ALA A 361 3.29 1.64 -27.89
CA ALA A 361 3.92 2.90 -28.30
C ALA A 361 3.94 3.95 -27.17
N GLU A 362 2.99 3.86 -26.26
CA GLU A 362 2.73 4.79 -25.16
C GLU A 362 2.65 4.00 -23.84
N GLY A 363 2.62 4.69 -22.70
CA GLY A 363 2.47 4.06 -21.38
C GLY A 363 3.39 2.87 -21.11
N PHE A 364 2.85 1.89 -20.39
CA PHE A 364 3.50 0.65 -20.00
C PHE A 364 2.68 -0.57 -20.44
N ASP A 365 3.34 -1.73 -20.55
CA ASP A 365 2.64 -2.98 -20.86
C ASP A 365 1.79 -3.47 -19.68
N VAL A 366 0.73 -4.21 -19.98
CA VAL A 366 -0.11 -4.90 -19.00
C VAL A 366 -0.09 -6.39 -19.29
N THR A 367 0.16 -7.22 -18.28
CA THR A 367 0.12 -8.68 -18.44
C THR A 367 -0.74 -9.34 -17.37
N TRP A 368 -1.37 -10.46 -17.75
CA TRP A 368 -1.92 -11.37 -16.77
C TRP A 368 -0.79 -12.16 -16.13
N HIS A 369 -0.49 -11.88 -14.87
CA HIS A 369 0.66 -12.45 -14.19
C HIS A 369 0.26 -13.72 -13.45
N THR A 370 0.68 -14.86 -14.03
CA THR A 370 0.18 -16.19 -13.68
C THR A 370 1.22 -17.06 -12.98
N ASN A 371 2.43 -16.56 -12.76
CA ASN A 371 3.48 -17.30 -12.08
C ASN A 371 3.17 -17.47 -10.58
N TYR A 372 3.76 -18.49 -9.99
CA TYR A 372 3.78 -18.68 -8.54
C TYR A 372 4.88 -19.67 -8.16
N ASP A 373 5.34 -19.56 -6.92
CA ASP A 373 6.29 -20.51 -6.34
C ASP A 373 5.61 -21.30 -5.24
N PHE A 374 5.99 -22.58 -5.11
CA PHE A 374 5.40 -23.47 -4.14
C PHE A 374 6.41 -24.43 -3.52
N PHE A 375 6.08 -24.90 -2.33
CA PHE A 375 6.72 -26.04 -1.68
C PHE A 375 5.96 -27.32 -2.08
N PRO A 376 6.61 -28.30 -2.75
CA PRO A 376 5.98 -29.59 -3.04
C PRO A 376 5.63 -30.36 -1.75
N ASP A 377 6.48 -30.23 -0.73
CA ASP A 377 6.24 -30.67 0.64
C ASP A 377 6.30 -29.43 1.54
N CYS A 378 5.20 -29.14 2.23
CA CYS A 378 5.09 -27.99 3.13
C CYS A 378 6.22 -27.98 4.18
N ALA A 379 6.63 -29.14 4.70
CA ALA A 379 7.66 -29.20 5.73
C ALA A 379 9.09 -28.93 5.19
N ASN A 380 9.26 -28.84 3.87
CA ASN A 380 10.55 -28.73 3.20
C ASN A 380 10.67 -27.38 2.47
N PRO A 381 11.76 -26.61 2.68
CA PRO A 381 11.95 -25.32 2.01
C PRO A 381 12.29 -25.42 0.51
N ARG A 382 12.47 -26.64 -0.03
CA ARG A 382 12.64 -26.84 -1.46
C ARG A 382 11.45 -26.25 -2.23
N THR A 383 11.78 -25.31 -3.11
CA THR A 383 10.81 -24.55 -3.89
C THR A 383 10.81 -25.03 -5.35
N GLU A 384 9.62 -25.09 -5.94
CA GLU A 384 9.40 -25.23 -7.38
C GLU A 384 8.59 -24.05 -7.90
N ASN A 385 8.71 -23.73 -9.19
CA ASN A 385 8.10 -22.56 -9.82
C ASN A 385 7.21 -22.98 -10.99
N VAL A 386 6.10 -22.27 -11.15
CA VAL A 386 5.38 -22.17 -12.42
C VAL A 386 5.70 -20.82 -13.06
N PRO A 387 6.26 -20.80 -14.29
CA PRO A 387 6.67 -19.55 -14.92
C PRO A 387 5.48 -18.71 -15.39
N THR A 388 5.74 -17.46 -15.71
CA THR A 388 4.75 -16.57 -16.35
C THR A 388 4.48 -17.02 -17.79
N ASN A 389 3.30 -16.70 -18.32
CA ASN A 389 2.93 -16.95 -19.72
C ASN A 389 3.68 -16.06 -20.73
N GLY A 390 4.28 -14.95 -20.26
CA GLY A 390 5.12 -14.07 -21.10
C GLY A 390 4.36 -13.19 -22.09
N VAL A 391 3.02 -13.20 -22.09
CA VAL A 391 2.19 -12.42 -23.02
C VAL A 391 1.93 -11.04 -22.44
N MET A 392 2.16 -10.00 -23.25
CA MET A 392 1.91 -8.60 -22.91
C MET A 392 0.74 -8.06 -23.75
N ASN A 393 -0.10 -7.23 -23.14
CA ASN A 393 -1.20 -6.49 -23.77
C ASN A 393 -2.23 -7.37 -24.51
N ALA A 394 -2.27 -8.68 -24.24
CA ALA A 394 -3.19 -9.63 -24.85
C ALA A 394 -3.47 -10.80 -23.90
N MET A 395 -4.60 -11.47 -24.09
CA MET A 395 -4.88 -12.73 -23.39
C MET A 395 -3.89 -13.80 -23.83
N PRO A 396 -3.24 -14.53 -22.91
CA PRO A 396 -2.47 -15.72 -23.28
C PRO A 396 -3.38 -16.85 -23.72
N ASP A 397 -2.79 -17.88 -24.33
CA ASP A 397 -3.46 -19.17 -24.47
C ASP A 397 -3.85 -19.68 -23.06
N PRO A 398 -5.14 -19.98 -22.79
CA PRO A 398 -5.59 -20.43 -21.48
C PRO A 398 -4.86 -21.68 -20.96
N SER A 399 -4.33 -22.53 -21.83
CA SER A 399 -3.56 -23.73 -21.44
C SER A 399 -2.23 -23.38 -20.74
N LEU A 400 -1.72 -22.17 -20.90
CA LEU A 400 -0.52 -21.66 -20.20
C LEU A 400 -0.82 -21.20 -18.77
N VAL A 401 -2.09 -21.11 -18.38
CA VAL A 401 -2.52 -20.63 -17.07
C VAL A 401 -2.79 -21.83 -16.17
N LEU A 402 -1.74 -22.29 -15.50
CA LEU A 402 -1.81 -23.48 -14.64
C LEU A 402 -2.28 -23.08 -13.23
N PRO A 403 -3.40 -23.63 -12.71
CA PRO A 403 -3.86 -23.33 -11.37
C PRO A 403 -3.07 -24.10 -10.30
N PRO A 404 -2.75 -23.47 -9.15
CA PRO A 404 -2.18 -24.18 -8.00
C PRO A 404 -3.11 -25.31 -7.52
N ASN A 405 -2.56 -26.50 -7.28
CA ASN A 405 -3.32 -27.62 -6.72
C ASN A 405 -3.35 -27.58 -5.17
N ARG A 406 -4.21 -28.39 -4.54
CA ARG A 406 -4.41 -28.37 -3.08
C ARG A 406 -3.38 -29.16 -2.25
N ARG A 407 -2.43 -29.85 -2.91
CA ARG A 407 -1.42 -30.69 -2.24
C ARG A 407 -0.12 -29.92 -1.94
N ILE A 408 0.12 -28.83 -2.66
CA ILE A 408 1.28 -27.95 -2.50
C ILE A 408 1.05 -26.87 -1.44
N CYS A 409 2.13 -26.29 -0.93
CA CYS A 409 2.10 -25.10 -0.07
C CYS A 409 2.65 -23.87 -0.79
N ALA A 410 2.12 -22.69 -0.49
CA ALA A 410 2.58 -21.48 -1.14
C ALA A 410 3.97 -21.07 -0.65
N ARG A 411 4.84 -20.68 -1.59
CA ARG A 411 6.08 -19.95 -1.31
C ARG A 411 5.94 -18.49 -1.75
N ASN A 412 5.44 -18.24 -2.97
CA ASN A 412 5.17 -16.91 -3.51
C ASN A 412 3.88 -16.93 -4.33
N GLY A 413 3.03 -15.92 -4.20
CA GLY A 413 2.08 -15.58 -5.27
C GLY A 413 2.81 -14.89 -6.42
N GLY A 414 2.08 -14.47 -7.46
CA GLY A 414 2.69 -13.65 -8.52
C GLY A 414 3.26 -12.33 -7.97
N GLY A 415 2.72 -11.86 -6.84
CA GLY A 415 3.24 -10.72 -6.08
C GLY A 415 4.43 -10.97 -5.16
N GLY A 416 5.03 -12.16 -5.14
CA GLY A 416 6.11 -12.54 -4.22
C GLY A 416 5.62 -13.00 -2.82
N ASP A 417 6.44 -12.75 -1.79
CA ASP A 417 6.19 -13.03 -0.37
C ASP A 417 6.25 -11.79 0.53
N TYR A 418 6.34 -10.60 -0.07
CA TYR A 418 6.38 -9.35 0.67
C TYR A 418 4.96 -8.85 0.97
N LEU A 419 4.86 -7.60 1.44
CA LEU A 419 3.61 -7.00 1.87
C LEU A 419 2.60 -6.75 0.74
N SER A 420 3.06 -6.72 -0.52
CA SER A 420 2.16 -6.75 -1.68
C SER A 420 1.32 -8.03 -1.69
N ASN A 421 1.97 -9.19 -1.62
CA ASN A 421 1.33 -10.50 -1.50
C ASN A 421 0.47 -10.59 -0.22
N GLU A 422 0.94 -10.05 0.91
CA GLU A 422 0.17 -9.96 2.16
C GLU A 422 -1.21 -9.35 1.94
N SER A 423 -1.23 -8.16 1.34
CA SER A 423 -2.47 -7.42 1.11
C SER A 423 -3.38 -8.10 0.10
N ALA A 424 -2.79 -8.68 -0.95
CA ALA A 424 -3.50 -9.35 -2.03
C ALA A 424 -4.19 -10.63 -1.54
N TYR A 425 -3.46 -11.46 -0.80
CA TYR A 425 -3.96 -12.69 -0.21
C TYR A 425 -5.09 -12.40 0.79
N ARG A 426 -4.90 -11.42 1.69
CA ARG A 426 -5.93 -11.05 2.67
C ARG A 426 -7.19 -10.49 2.03
N ASN A 427 -7.06 -9.67 0.97
CA ASN A 427 -8.20 -9.12 0.24
C ASN A 427 -9.08 -10.22 -0.39
N THR A 428 -8.44 -11.16 -1.09
CA THR A 428 -9.14 -12.25 -1.78
C THR A 428 -9.67 -13.32 -0.83
N VAL A 429 -8.94 -13.66 0.24
CA VAL A 429 -9.46 -14.54 1.30
C VAL A 429 -10.64 -13.90 2.03
N LEU A 430 -10.61 -12.59 2.28
CA LEU A 430 -11.76 -11.89 2.88
C LEU A 430 -12.97 -11.89 1.93
N ARG A 431 -12.78 -11.67 0.63
CA ARG A 431 -13.85 -11.82 -0.38
C ARG A 431 -14.49 -13.20 -0.29
N ASP A 432 -13.66 -14.24 -0.25
CA ASP A 432 -14.11 -15.64 -0.21
C ASP A 432 -14.83 -15.98 1.11
N ALA A 433 -14.32 -15.50 2.24
CA ALA A 433 -14.95 -15.66 3.55
C ALA A 433 -16.35 -15.04 3.60
N PHE A 434 -16.56 -13.94 2.89
CA PHE A 434 -17.87 -13.29 2.73
C PHE A 434 -18.70 -13.82 1.55
N ARG A 435 -18.17 -14.78 0.77
CA ARG A 435 -18.80 -15.36 -0.43
C ARG A 435 -19.23 -14.30 -1.43
N LEU A 436 -18.38 -13.29 -1.67
CA LEU A 436 -18.68 -12.21 -2.60
C LEU A 436 -18.27 -12.57 -4.03
N GLU A 437 -19.20 -12.43 -4.95
CA GLU A 437 -18.98 -12.52 -6.40
C GLU A 437 -18.70 -11.12 -6.97
N ILE A 438 -17.57 -10.55 -6.56
CA ILE A 438 -17.11 -9.23 -7.01
C ILE A 438 -15.67 -9.31 -7.52
N PRO A 439 -15.21 -8.39 -8.38
CA PRO A 439 -13.80 -8.20 -8.64
C PRO A 439 -13.04 -7.91 -7.35
N ALA A 440 -12.18 -8.84 -6.96
CA ALA A 440 -11.20 -8.63 -5.91
C ALA A 440 -9.88 -9.28 -6.32
N GLY A 441 -8.80 -8.52 -6.24
CA GLY A 441 -7.52 -8.97 -6.72
C GLY A 441 -6.43 -7.97 -6.42
N HIS A 442 -5.30 -8.13 -7.11
CA HIS A 442 -4.12 -7.31 -6.93
C HIS A 442 -3.58 -6.84 -8.27
N ILE A 443 -3.20 -5.57 -8.32
CA ILE A 443 -2.49 -4.99 -9.45
C ILE A 443 -1.13 -4.52 -8.96
N HIS A 444 -0.07 -5.12 -9.48
CA HIS A 444 1.24 -4.47 -9.39
C HIS A 444 1.38 -3.42 -10.48
N VAL A 445 1.91 -2.27 -10.08
CA VAL A 445 2.22 -1.16 -10.98
C VAL A 445 3.74 -1.03 -11.13
N PRO A 446 4.25 -0.42 -12.22
CA PRO A 446 5.68 -0.28 -12.45
C PRO A 446 6.42 0.42 -11.31
N VAL A 447 7.73 0.17 -11.19
CA VAL A 447 8.61 0.95 -10.31
C VAL A 447 8.59 2.44 -10.69
N MET A 448 8.22 3.31 -9.74
CA MET A 448 8.26 4.77 -9.96
C MET A 448 9.65 5.36 -9.74
N ASN A 449 10.45 4.76 -8.85
CA ASN A 449 11.66 5.35 -8.25
C ASN A 449 12.86 5.41 -9.23
N ASN A 450 12.65 5.96 -10.42
CA ASN A 450 13.62 6.12 -11.50
C ASN A 450 14.14 7.56 -11.54
N TYR A 451 15.29 7.78 -10.92
CA TYR A 451 16.02 9.05 -10.97
C TYR A 451 16.98 9.09 -12.15
N TYR A 452 17.44 10.28 -12.51
CA TYR A 452 18.54 10.44 -13.46
C TYR A 452 19.85 9.88 -12.90
N THR A 453 20.58 9.16 -13.75
CA THR A 453 21.82 8.46 -13.38
C THR A 453 23.06 9.03 -14.05
N GLY A 454 22.92 10.03 -14.93
CA GLY A 454 24.00 10.51 -15.80
C GLY A 454 24.22 9.65 -17.06
N VAL A 455 23.43 8.59 -17.26
CA VAL A 455 23.58 7.68 -18.40
C VAL A 455 22.52 7.96 -19.48
N PRO A 456 22.91 8.23 -20.75
CA PRO A 456 21.99 8.52 -21.86
C PRO A 456 20.90 7.46 -22.06
N ALA A 457 21.27 6.17 -22.04
CA ALA A 457 20.35 5.05 -22.19
C ALA A 457 19.25 4.99 -21.10
N SER A 458 19.45 5.70 -19.98
CA SER A 458 18.48 5.83 -18.89
C SER A 458 17.85 7.22 -18.82
N GLY A 459 17.77 7.94 -19.95
CA GLY A 459 17.09 9.24 -20.05
C GLY A 459 17.99 10.46 -19.90
N GLY A 460 19.32 10.30 -19.81
CA GLY A 460 20.30 11.36 -20.11
C GLY A 460 20.40 12.58 -19.18
N GLY A 461 19.66 12.64 -18.07
CA GLY A 461 19.76 13.74 -17.11
C GLY A 461 20.92 13.58 -16.11
N ALA A 462 21.26 14.68 -15.42
CA ALA A 462 22.33 14.71 -14.43
C ALA A 462 21.97 13.96 -13.15
N ARG A 463 22.89 13.12 -12.66
CA ARG A 463 22.74 12.45 -11.36
C ARG A 463 22.97 13.44 -10.22
N ASN A 464 22.07 13.46 -9.24
CA ASN A 464 22.27 14.14 -7.97
C ASN A 464 21.67 13.31 -6.83
N ASP A 465 22.51 12.67 -6.02
CA ASP A 465 22.08 11.82 -4.91
C ASP A 465 21.49 12.61 -3.72
N ASN A 466 21.67 13.94 -3.69
CA ASN A 466 21.07 14.84 -2.72
C ASN A 466 19.76 15.50 -3.19
N ALA A 467 19.38 15.34 -4.47
CA ALA A 467 18.12 15.84 -4.98
C ALA A 467 16.95 15.03 -4.41
N ILE A 468 15.91 15.70 -3.92
CA ILE A 468 14.69 15.05 -3.40
C ILE A 468 13.75 14.57 -4.52
N SER A 469 13.90 15.10 -5.73
CA SER A 469 13.13 14.71 -6.92
C SER A 469 13.87 15.12 -8.20
N ASP A 470 13.46 14.58 -9.35
CA ASP A 470 13.82 15.04 -10.68
C ASP A 470 12.70 14.76 -11.69
N ALA A 471 12.80 15.32 -12.90
CA ALA A 471 11.77 15.21 -13.92
C ALA A 471 11.48 13.76 -14.35
N ARG A 472 12.47 12.85 -14.27
CA ARG A 472 12.27 11.44 -14.63
C ARG A 472 11.41 10.74 -13.59
N TYR A 473 11.72 10.91 -12.30
CA TYR A 473 10.93 10.39 -11.20
C TYR A 473 9.47 10.88 -11.28
N GLU A 474 9.29 12.17 -11.58
CA GLU A 474 7.96 12.78 -11.71
C GLU A 474 7.17 12.27 -12.94
N ALA A 475 7.85 12.05 -14.07
CA ALA A 475 7.24 11.49 -15.28
C ALA A 475 6.76 10.05 -15.04
N TYR A 476 7.58 9.22 -14.39
CA TYR A 476 7.20 7.85 -14.01
C TYR A 476 5.97 7.85 -13.11
N ARG A 477 5.95 8.66 -12.05
CA ARG A 477 4.78 8.75 -11.16
C ARG A 477 3.52 9.13 -11.93
N SER A 478 3.61 10.14 -12.79
CA SER A 478 2.47 10.66 -13.55
C SER A 478 1.90 9.62 -14.51
N ALA A 479 2.76 8.94 -15.28
CA ALA A 479 2.34 7.89 -16.21
C ALA A 479 1.72 6.69 -15.48
N ILE A 480 2.34 6.24 -14.38
CA ILE A 480 1.82 5.10 -13.59
C ILE A 480 0.44 5.42 -13.01
N VAL A 481 0.26 6.60 -12.39
CA VAL A 481 -1.04 6.99 -11.81
C VAL A 481 -2.11 7.12 -12.89
N ALA A 482 -1.76 7.70 -14.05
CA ALA A 482 -2.69 7.83 -15.18
C ALA A 482 -3.15 6.47 -15.72
N GLN A 483 -2.23 5.51 -15.88
CA GLN A 483 -2.56 4.20 -16.41
C GLN A 483 -3.29 3.33 -15.38
N THR A 484 -2.93 3.45 -14.10
CA THR A 484 -3.66 2.76 -13.02
C THR A 484 -5.11 3.24 -12.96
N ARG A 485 -5.36 4.54 -13.11
CA ARG A 485 -6.73 5.08 -13.24
C ARG A 485 -7.48 4.45 -14.42
N ALA A 486 -6.84 4.33 -15.58
CA ALA A 486 -7.46 3.72 -16.76
C ALA A 486 -7.83 2.24 -16.51
N LEU A 487 -6.96 1.47 -15.86
CA LEU A 487 -7.25 0.09 -15.44
C LEU A 487 -8.45 0.01 -14.49
N LEU A 488 -8.52 0.88 -13.47
CA LEU A 488 -9.62 0.89 -12.51
C LEU A 488 -10.95 1.31 -13.17
N VAL A 489 -10.93 2.26 -14.09
CA VAL A 489 -12.12 2.58 -14.92
C VAL A 489 -12.50 1.37 -15.79
N GLY A 490 -11.54 0.62 -16.31
CA GLY A 490 -11.75 -0.66 -16.99
C GLY A 490 -12.49 -1.69 -16.12
N VAL A 491 -12.10 -1.84 -14.85
CA VAL A 491 -12.84 -2.68 -13.88
C VAL A 491 -14.28 -2.16 -13.69
N GLY A 492 -14.46 -0.83 -13.60
CA GLY A 492 -15.79 -0.22 -13.54
C GLY A 492 -16.66 -0.55 -14.76
N ASN A 493 -16.10 -0.46 -15.97
CA ASN A 493 -16.80 -0.81 -17.20
C ASN A 493 -17.15 -2.31 -17.26
N ALA A 494 -16.28 -3.20 -16.77
CA ALA A 494 -16.60 -4.63 -16.67
C ALA A 494 -17.78 -4.91 -15.71
N LEU A 495 -17.83 -4.21 -14.56
CA LEU A 495 -18.97 -4.27 -13.62
C LEU A 495 -20.28 -3.76 -14.25
N ALA A 496 -20.19 -2.75 -15.12
CA ALA A 496 -21.32 -2.21 -15.87
C ALA A 496 -21.93 -3.26 -16.82
N GLN A 497 -21.06 -4.01 -17.51
CA GLN A 497 -21.43 -5.03 -18.49
C GLN A 497 -21.88 -6.36 -17.88
N GLY A 498 -21.78 -6.53 -16.55
CA GLY A 498 -22.08 -7.80 -15.90
C GLY A 498 -21.09 -8.91 -16.26
N ALA A 499 -19.87 -8.54 -16.65
CA ALA A 499 -18.82 -9.50 -16.97
C ALA A 499 -18.51 -10.41 -15.77
N GLN A 500 -18.37 -11.71 -16.03
CA GLN A 500 -17.92 -12.68 -15.04
C GLN A 500 -16.39 -12.57 -14.87
N ALA A 501 -15.90 -12.93 -13.67
CA ALA A 501 -14.47 -13.00 -13.40
C ALA A 501 -13.81 -14.17 -14.16
N ASP A 502 -12.58 -13.97 -14.62
CA ASP A 502 -11.78 -14.98 -15.33
C ASP A 502 -11.09 -16.00 -14.40
#